data_AF-A0A9W6X9Z5-F1
#
_entry.id   AF-A0A9W6X9Z5-F1
#
_cell.length_a   1.000
_cell.length_b   1.000
_cell.length_c   1.000
_cell.angle_alpha   90.00
_cell.angle_beta   90.00
_cell.angle_gamma   90.00
#
_symmetry.space_group_name_H-M   'P 1'
#
loop_
_entity.id
_entity.type
_entity.pdbx_description
1 polymer ?
#
loop_
_entity_poly.entity_id
_entity_poly.type
_entity_poly.pdbx_seq_one_letter_code
_entity_poly.pdbx_strand_id
1 'polypeptide(L)'
;MDTLETEITPDSAAEVSMVTTNLLNQLVAEGTWIKDQEIVGKTEVTGVGEKPVQVKSKVQIDLKFSTPGGPLVLRNVICWVTECGLPPGVGDFLLSRWIMERLGYSPEKLLAAAQQVRAEWDMIDVETGPPVALQAFLLIQVLVRHQ
;
A
#
# COMPACT_ATOMS: atom_id res chain seq x y z
N MET A 1 1.44 19.97 -11.51
CA MET A 1 0.77 18.97 -10.66
C MET A 1 1.92 18.09 -10.24
N ASP A 2 2.39 18.26 -9.02
CA ASP A 2 3.64 17.67 -8.59
C ASP A 2 3.37 16.21 -8.26
N THR A 3 4.20 15.33 -8.81
CA THR A 3 3.99 13.88 -8.76
C THR A 3 5.29 13.21 -8.39
N LEU A 4 5.25 12.37 -7.36
CA LEU A 4 6.39 11.55 -6.97
C LEU A 4 6.14 10.11 -7.38
N GLU A 5 7.08 9.51 -8.09
CA GLU A 5 7.04 8.09 -8.40
C GLU A 5 7.59 7.28 -7.22
N THR A 6 6.81 6.28 -6.78
CA THR A 6 7.19 5.40 -5.69
C THR A 6 6.57 4.02 -5.87
N GLU A 7 7.07 3.07 -5.09
CA GLU A 7 6.56 1.70 -5.03
C GLU A 7 5.52 1.59 -3.90
N ILE A 8 4.41 0.91 -4.19
CA ILE A 8 3.41 0.55 -3.19
C ILE A 8 3.34 -0.96 -3.07
N THR A 9 3.24 -1.42 -1.81
CA THR A 9 2.97 -2.81 -1.47
C THR A 9 1.48 -2.99 -1.13
N PRO A 10 0.69 -3.68 -1.97
CA PRO A 10 -0.66 -4.11 -1.60
C PRO A 10 -0.56 -5.24 -0.57
N ASP A 11 -1.16 -5.02 0.61
CA ASP A 11 -1.18 -6.02 1.68
C ASP A 11 -2.61 -6.33 2.09
N SER A 12 -3.06 -7.51 1.66
CA SER A 12 -4.40 -8.01 1.99
C SER A 12 -4.56 -8.41 3.45
N ALA A 13 -3.49 -8.50 4.25
CA ALA A 13 -3.57 -8.76 5.69
C ALA A 13 -3.60 -7.46 6.51
N ALA A 14 -3.25 -6.32 5.92
CA ALA A 14 -3.23 -5.04 6.61
C ALA A 14 -4.63 -4.41 6.68
N GLU A 15 -5.05 -3.99 7.86
CA GLU A 15 -6.32 -3.27 8.05
C GLU A 15 -6.21 -1.79 7.67
N VAL A 16 -5.02 -1.18 7.78
CA VAL A 16 -4.83 0.25 7.54
C VAL A 16 -3.73 0.50 6.54
N SER A 17 -3.92 1.50 5.68
CA SER A 17 -2.86 1.92 4.76
C SER A 17 -1.83 2.71 5.55
N MET A 18 -0.55 2.48 5.27
CA MET A 18 0.55 3.11 5.99
C MET A 18 1.49 3.82 5.04
N VAL A 19 2.07 4.90 5.52
CA VAL A 19 3.09 5.67 4.79
C VAL A 19 4.20 6.06 5.75
N THR A 20 5.45 5.97 5.29
CA THR A 20 6.59 6.41 6.09
C THR A 20 6.76 7.93 6.00
N THR A 21 7.36 8.53 7.02
CA THR A 21 7.76 9.94 6.97
C THR A 21 8.80 10.20 5.88
N ASN A 22 9.59 9.20 5.46
CA ASN A 22 10.52 9.32 4.35
C ASN A 22 9.82 9.76 3.05
N LEU A 23 8.75 9.05 2.66
CA LEU A 23 7.99 9.39 1.46
C LEU A 23 7.28 10.74 1.58
N LEU A 24 6.73 11.06 2.75
CA LEU A 24 6.11 12.37 2.98
C LEU A 24 7.11 13.51 2.87
N ASN A 25 8.33 13.34 3.40
CA ASN A 25 9.38 14.34 3.31
C ASN A 25 9.82 14.57 1.86
N GLN A 26 9.90 13.51 1.05
CA GLN A 26 10.19 13.62 -0.38
C GLN A 26 9.09 14.39 -1.12
N LEU A 27 7.82 14.08 -0.84
CA LEU A 27 6.70 14.84 -1.38
C LEU A 27 6.82 16.32 -1.02
N VAL A 28 6.99 16.66 0.26
CA VAL A 28 7.13 18.06 0.72
C VAL A 28 8.32 18.76 0.05
N ALA A 29 9.45 18.06 -0.12
CA ALA A 29 10.63 18.60 -0.80
C ALA A 29 10.36 18.95 -2.28
N GLU A 30 9.48 18.21 -2.95
CA GLU A 30 8.98 18.49 -4.31
C GLU A 30 7.93 19.64 -4.34
N GLY A 31 7.82 20.43 -3.26
CA GLY A 31 6.89 21.58 -3.17
C GLY A 31 5.44 21.19 -2.89
N THR A 32 5.22 19.97 -2.43
CA THR A 32 3.89 19.40 -2.29
C THR A 32 3.24 19.69 -0.93
N TRP A 33 2.00 20.18 -0.94
CA TRP A 33 1.22 20.43 0.28
C TRP A 33 0.44 19.19 0.75
N ILE A 34 0.82 18.59 1.87
CA ILE A 34 0.12 17.44 2.44
C ILE A 34 -0.80 17.89 3.56
N LYS A 35 -2.09 17.55 3.46
CA LYS A 35 -3.04 17.78 4.55
C LYS A 35 -2.82 16.70 5.61
N ASP A 36 -2.08 17.06 6.65
CA ASP A 36 -1.88 16.24 7.83
C ASP A 36 -3.02 16.45 8.85
N GLN A 37 -3.47 15.36 9.45
CA GLN A 37 -4.39 15.35 10.56
C GLN A 37 -3.72 14.60 11.71
N GLU A 38 -3.31 15.35 12.73
CA GLU A 38 -2.76 14.79 13.94
C GLU A 38 -3.76 13.82 14.60
N ILE A 39 -3.27 12.64 15.01
CA ILE A 39 -4.06 11.70 15.79
C ILE A 39 -3.85 12.05 17.26
N VAL A 40 -4.93 12.30 17.99
CA VAL A 40 -4.84 12.54 19.44
C VAL A 40 -4.47 11.23 20.14
N GLY A 41 -3.22 11.15 20.64
CA GLY A 41 -2.69 10.02 21.39
C GLY A 41 -1.79 9.09 20.57
N LYS A 42 -0.84 8.42 21.24
CA LYS A 42 0.00 7.39 20.62
C LYS A 42 -0.90 6.22 20.26
N THR A 43 -1.10 5.99 18.97
CA THR A 43 -1.81 4.81 18.49
C THR A 43 -0.77 3.82 17.96
N GLU A 44 -0.98 2.55 18.23
CA GLU A 44 -0.16 1.47 17.70
C GLU A 44 -1.00 0.67 16.71
N VAL A 45 -0.45 0.41 15.53
CA VAL A 45 -1.03 -0.50 14.55
C VAL A 45 -0.32 -1.83 14.69
N THR A 46 -1.03 -2.86 15.10
CA THR A 46 -0.50 -4.21 15.23
C THR A 46 -0.71 -4.97 13.92
N GLY A 47 0.38 -5.34 13.26
CA GLY A 47 0.36 -6.28 12.13
C GLY A 47 0.69 -7.71 12.57
N VAL A 48 0.71 -8.65 11.62
CA VAL A 48 1.26 -9.99 11.85
C VAL A 48 2.80 -9.87 11.89
N GLY A 49 3.35 -9.70 13.09
CA GLY A 49 4.77 -9.49 13.37
C GLY A 49 4.98 -9.14 14.85
N GLU A 50 6.21 -9.23 15.36
CA GLU A 50 6.47 -9.23 16.81
C GLU A 50 6.32 -7.87 17.52
N LYS A 51 6.23 -6.74 16.78
CA LYS A 51 6.17 -5.40 17.40
C LYS A 51 5.12 -4.49 16.74
N PRO A 52 4.25 -3.85 17.54
CA PRO A 52 3.33 -2.83 17.03
C PRO A 52 4.09 -1.66 16.38
N VAL A 53 3.53 -1.12 15.30
CA VAL A 53 4.09 0.05 14.62
C VAL A 53 3.45 1.31 15.21
N GLN A 54 4.27 2.19 15.77
CA GLN A 54 3.79 3.48 16.28
C GLN A 54 3.39 4.39 15.12
N VAL A 55 2.21 4.98 15.25
CA VAL A 55 1.65 5.93 14.29
C VAL A 55 1.25 7.21 15.01
N LYS A 56 1.57 8.36 14.41
CA LYS A 56 1.41 9.68 15.03
C LYS A 56 0.35 10.55 14.37
N SER A 57 0.11 10.36 13.07
CA SER A 57 -0.84 11.17 12.33
C SER A 57 -1.48 10.40 11.17
N LYS A 58 -2.47 11.02 10.52
CA LYS A 58 -3.05 10.55 9.27
C LYS A 58 -2.93 11.61 8.21
N VAL A 59 -2.59 11.21 7.00
CA VAL A 59 -2.60 12.08 5.83
C VAL A 59 -3.63 11.62 4.82
N GLN A 60 -4.10 12.55 4.00
CA GLN A 60 -4.87 12.25 2.79
C GLN A 60 -4.02 12.50 1.56
N ILE A 61 -3.86 11.47 0.73
CA ILE A 61 -3.13 11.56 -0.54
C ILE A 61 -3.96 11.00 -1.69
N ASP A 62 -3.72 11.50 -2.90
CA ASP A 62 -4.28 10.89 -4.11
C ASP A 62 -3.20 9.93 -4.68
N LEU A 63 -3.60 8.77 -5.20
CA LEU A 63 -2.70 7.79 -5.81
C LEU A 63 -3.08 7.59 -7.27
N LYS A 64 -2.10 7.47 -8.16
CA LYS A 64 -2.31 7.20 -9.58
C LYS A 64 -1.48 6.01 -10.04
N PHE A 65 -2.18 4.98 -10.47
CA PHE A 65 -1.63 3.73 -10.96
C PHE A 65 -1.67 3.72 -12.49
N SER A 66 -0.57 3.36 -13.11
CA SER A 66 -0.54 3.03 -14.54
C SER A 66 -0.96 1.57 -14.71
N THR A 67 -2.09 1.32 -15.37
CA THR A 67 -2.59 -0.05 -15.60
C THR A 67 -2.75 -0.33 -17.09
N PRO A 68 -2.74 -1.60 -17.54
CA PRO A 68 -2.99 -1.95 -18.94
C PRO A 68 -4.33 -1.42 -19.48
N GLY A 69 -5.33 -1.24 -18.60
CA GLY A 69 -6.65 -0.68 -18.95
C GLY A 69 -6.71 0.86 -18.95
N GLY A 70 -5.58 1.54 -18.74
CA GLY A 70 -5.51 2.99 -18.57
C GLY A 70 -5.19 3.42 -17.12
N PRO A 71 -5.06 4.73 -16.86
CA PRO A 71 -4.73 5.23 -15.53
C PRO A 71 -5.89 5.02 -14.54
N LEU A 72 -5.58 4.47 -13.36
CA LEU A 72 -6.50 4.39 -12.23
C LEU A 72 -6.09 5.40 -11.17
N VAL A 73 -7.03 6.27 -10.74
CA VAL A 73 -6.78 7.27 -9.69
C VAL A 73 -7.62 6.97 -8.47
N LEU A 74 -6.97 6.79 -7.32
CA LEU A 74 -7.60 6.71 -6.01
C LEU A 74 -7.49 8.07 -5.34
N ARG A 75 -8.61 8.65 -4.93
CA ARG A 75 -8.65 9.97 -4.29
C ARG A 75 -8.86 9.87 -2.79
N ASN A 76 -8.24 10.78 -2.05
CA ASN A 76 -8.37 10.92 -0.60
C ASN A 76 -8.05 9.62 0.17
N VAL A 77 -7.01 8.90 -0.26
CA VAL A 77 -6.54 7.72 0.44
C VAL A 77 -6.03 8.15 1.82
N ILE A 78 -6.63 7.60 2.87
CA ILE A 78 -6.24 7.88 4.25
C ILE A 78 -5.10 6.93 4.63
N CYS A 79 -3.96 7.50 4.98
CA CYS A 79 -2.75 6.76 5.34
C CYS A 79 -2.33 7.12 6.76
N TRP A 80 -1.98 6.13 7.55
CA TRP A 80 -1.37 6.33 8.86
C TRP A 80 0.13 6.53 8.70
N VAL A 81 0.67 7.54 9.39
CA VAL A 81 2.08 7.93 9.25
C VAL A 81 2.92 7.22 10.31
N THR A 82 4.00 6.57 9.88
CA THR A 82 5.00 5.97 10.78
C THR A 82 6.40 6.54 10.55
N GLU A 83 7.14 6.69 11.65
CA GLU A 83 8.55 7.09 11.65
C GLU A 83 9.51 5.89 11.72
N CYS A 84 9.01 4.70 12.09
CA CYS A 84 9.84 3.53 12.36
C CYS A 84 10.20 2.73 11.10
N GLY A 85 9.79 3.20 9.92
CA GLY A 85 9.83 2.43 8.68
C GLY A 85 8.79 1.30 8.66
N LEU A 86 8.57 0.71 7.48
CA LEU A 86 7.78 -0.50 7.33
C LEU A 86 8.68 -1.74 7.37
N PRO A 87 8.13 -2.95 7.56
CA PRO A 87 8.93 -4.19 7.54
C PRO A 87 9.81 -4.28 6.28
N PRO A 88 10.98 -4.96 6.37
CA PRO A 88 11.87 -5.10 5.23
C PRO A 88 11.13 -5.64 3.99
N GLY A 89 11.29 -4.95 2.86
CA GLY A 89 10.63 -5.30 1.61
C GLY A 89 9.29 -4.60 1.38
N VAL A 90 8.63 -4.02 2.37
CA VAL A 90 7.35 -3.33 2.14
C VAL A 90 7.54 -1.98 1.43
N GLY A 91 8.73 -1.38 1.51
CA GLY A 91 9.03 -0.05 0.99
C GLY A 91 8.48 1.06 1.90
N ASP A 92 8.06 2.18 1.31
CA ASP A 92 7.61 3.36 2.05
C ASP A 92 6.09 3.53 2.10
N PHE A 93 5.36 2.67 1.39
CA PHE A 93 3.90 2.74 1.33
C PHE A 93 3.25 1.36 1.28
N LEU A 94 2.27 1.15 2.16
CA LEU A 94 1.46 -0.06 2.24
C LEU A 94 -0.02 0.28 1.99
N LEU A 95 -0.67 -0.45 1.10
CA LEU A 95 -2.09 -0.32 0.76
C LEU A 95 -2.90 -1.41 1.45
N SER A 96 -3.94 -1.04 2.20
CA SER A 96 -4.69 -1.98 3.03
C SER A 96 -5.73 -2.83 2.31
N ARG A 97 -6.11 -3.92 2.98
CA ARG A 97 -7.22 -4.82 2.64
C ARG A 97 -8.48 -4.06 2.24
N TRP A 98 -8.94 -3.09 3.03
CA TRP A 98 -10.21 -2.40 2.75
C TRP A 98 -10.21 -1.67 1.40
N ILE A 99 -9.08 -1.10 1.01
CA ILE A 99 -8.94 -0.46 -0.31
C ILE A 99 -8.89 -1.53 -1.38
N MET A 100 -8.10 -2.59 -1.19
CA MET A 100 -8.03 -3.69 -2.16
C MET A 100 -9.40 -4.34 -2.41
N GLU A 101 -10.16 -4.60 -1.36
CA GLU A 101 -11.54 -5.13 -1.45
C GLU A 101 -12.47 -4.17 -2.19
N ARG A 102 -12.36 -2.86 -1.92
CA ARG A 102 -13.10 -1.82 -2.63
C ARG A 102 -12.78 -1.80 -4.13
N LEU A 103 -11.54 -2.13 -4.50
CA LEU A 103 -11.09 -2.27 -5.90
C LEU A 103 -11.43 -3.62 -6.53
N GLY A 104 -12.03 -4.54 -5.77
CA GLY A 104 -12.53 -5.83 -6.26
C GLY A 104 -11.66 -7.03 -5.92
N TYR A 105 -10.55 -6.86 -5.19
CA TYR A 105 -9.78 -7.99 -4.68
C TYR A 105 -10.64 -8.81 -3.70
N SER A 106 -10.68 -10.12 -3.88
CA SER A 106 -11.40 -11.03 -2.99
C SER A 106 -10.72 -12.40 -3.04
N PRO A 107 -10.13 -12.87 -1.93
CA PRO A 107 -9.56 -14.21 -1.85
C PRO A 107 -10.58 -15.30 -2.19
N GLU A 108 -11.83 -15.13 -1.75
CA GLU A 108 -12.92 -16.06 -2.04
C GLU A 108 -13.20 -16.16 -3.54
N LYS A 109 -13.38 -15.02 -4.23
CA LYS A 109 -13.60 -15.02 -5.69
C LYS A 109 -12.41 -15.58 -6.45
N LEU A 110 -11.19 -15.28 -5.98
CA LEU A 110 -9.96 -15.79 -6.57
C LEU A 110 -9.89 -17.32 -6.44
N LEU A 111 -10.13 -17.86 -5.24
CA LEU A 111 -10.12 -19.31 -5.00
C LEU A 111 -11.26 -20.02 -5.72
N ALA A 112 -12.45 -19.42 -5.76
CA ALA A 112 -13.57 -19.95 -6.53
C ALA A 112 -13.24 -20.02 -8.02
N ALA A 113 -12.67 -18.95 -8.59
CA ALA A 113 -12.23 -18.94 -9.99
C ALA A 113 -11.14 -19.99 -10.26
N ALA A 114 -10.16 -20.14 -9.36
CA ALA A 114 -9.14 -21.18 -9.47
C ALA A 114 -9.74 -22.60 -9.42
N GLN A 115 -10.73 -22.83 -8.57
CA GLN A 115 -11.44 -24.11 -8.48
C GLN A 115 -12.20 -24.43 -9.77
N GLN A 116 -12.80 -23.43 -10.41
CA GLN A 116 -13.47 -23.60 -11.71
C GLN A 116 -12.50 -24.01 -12.84
N VAL A 117 -11.22 -23.64 -12.73
CA VAL A 117 -10.17 -24.08 -13.66
C VAL A 117 -9.72 -25.50 -13.32
N ARG A 118 -9.41 -25.78 -12.05
CA ARG A 118 -8.97 -27.10 -11.59
C ARG A 118 -9.32 -27.28 -10.11
N ALA A 119 -9.85 -28.46 -9.77
CA ALA A 119 -10.23 -28.80 -8.39
C ALA A 119 -9.03 -29.05 -7.47
N GLU A 120 -7.92 -29.55 -8.02
CA GLU A 120 -6.70 -29.86 -7.27
C GLU A 120 -5.51 -29.22 -7.97
N TRP A 121 -4.71 -28.47 -7.22
CA TRP A 121 -3.50 -27.82 -7.72
C TRP A 121 -2.30 -28.48 -7.05
N ASP A 122 -1.39 -29.02 -7.86
CA ASP A 122 -0.08 -29.43 -7.37
C ASP A 122 0.79 -28.17 -7.29
N MET A 123 1.36 -27.91 -6.11
CA MET A 123 2.16 -26.71 -5.82
C MET A 123 3.66 -27.02 -5.69
N ILE A 124 4.09 -28.23 -6.07
CA ILE A 124 5.49 -28.66 -5.97
C ILE A 124 6.46 -27.77 -6.76
N ASP A 125 5.97 -27.08 -7.80
CA ASP A 125 6.72 -26.13 -8.61
C ASP A 125 6.65 -24.69 -8.09
N VAL A 126 5.92 -24.45 -7.00
CA VAL A 126 5.85 -23.16 -6.28
C VAL A 126 6.90 -23.12 -5.17
N GLU A 127 8.15 -23.47 -5.48
CA GLU A 127 9.27 -23.37 -4.54
C GLU A 127 9.91 -21.97 -4.61
N THR A 128 9.58 -21.14 -3.61
CA THR A 128 10.32 -19.93 -3.19
C THR A 128 10.65 -18.85 -4.23
N GLY A 129 9.77 -18.59 -5.19
CA GLY A 129 9.85 -17.40 -6.05
C GLY A 129 11.10 -17.33 -6.96
N PRO A 130 11.11 -16.42 -7.95
CA PRO A 130 12.30 -16.22 -8.79
C PRO A 130 13.52 -15.80 -7.94
N PRO A 131 14.78 -16.07 -8.37
CA PRO A 131 16.02 -15.71 -7.65
C PRO A 131 16.19 -14.20 -7.39
N VAL A 132 15.31 -13.39 -7.96
CA VAL A 132 15.17 -11.98 -7.67
C VAL A 132 13.85 -11.86 -6.95
N ALA A 133 13.87 -11.29 -5.74
CA ALA A 133 12.67 -10.86 -5.05
C ALA A 133 11.89 -9.88 -5.96
N LEU A 134 11.07 -10.40 -6.88
CA LEU A 134 9.93 -9.67 -7.42
C LEU A 134 8.92 -9.63 -6.27
N GLN A 135 9.23 -8.81 -5.27
CA GLN A 135 8.18 -8.16 -4.54
C GLN A 135 7.41 -7.41 -5.62
N ALA A 136 6.14 -7.79 -5.78
CA ALA A 136 5.27 -7.22 -6.80
C ALA A 136 4.94 -5.79 -6.39
N PHE A 137 5.92 -4.90 -6.52
CA PHE A 137 5.71 -3.48 -6.39
C PHE A 137 5.01 -3.00 -7.64
N LEU A 138 3.95 -2.23 -7.43
CA LEU A 138 3.28 -1.54 -8.51
C LEU A 138 3.89 -0.13 -8.57
N LEU A 139 4.49 0.22 -9.71
CA LEU A 139 5.02 1.56 -9.96
C LEU A 139 3.87 2.57 -10.02
N ILE A 140 3.88 3.53 -9.11
CA ILE A 140 2.75 4.43 -8.87
C ILE A 140 3.23 5.86 -8.74
N GLN A 141 2.41 6.77 -9.23
CA GLN A 141 2.57 8.20 -9.02
C GLN A 141 1.71 8.61 -7.83
N VAL A 142 2.34 9.06 -6.75
CA VAL A 142 1.63 9.73 -5.65
C VAL A 142 1.31 11.15 -6.11
N LEU A 143 0.03 11.47 -6.09
CA LEU A 143 -0.52 12.76 -6.45
C LEU A 143 -0.91 13.49 -5.17
N VAL A 144 -0.61 14.78 -5.11
CA VAL A 144 -1.05 15.58 -3.98
C VAL A 144 -1.70 16.87 -4.47
N ARG A 145 -2.69 17.33 -3.70
CA ARG A 145 -3.50 18.49 -4.05
C ARG A 145 -2.86 19.76 -3.55
N HIS A 146 -2.69 20.71 -4.45
CA HIS A 146 -2.65 22.13 -4.11
C HIS A 146 -4.11 22.56 -3.83
N GLN A 147 -4.38 23.08 -2.64
CA GLN A 147 -5.62 23.80 -2.36
C GLN A 147 -5.45 25.26 -2.69
#